data_AF-A0A822EES2-F1
#
_entry.id   AF-A0A822EES2-F1
#
_cell.length_a   1.000
_cell.length_b   1.000
_cell.length_c   1.000
_cell.angle_alpha   90.00
_cell.angle_beta   90.00
_cell.angle_gamma   90.00
#
_symmetry.space_group_name_H-M   'P 1'
#
loop_
_entity.id
_entity.type
_entity.pdbx_description
1 polymer ?
#
loop_
_entity_poly.entity_id
_entity_poly.type
_entity_poly.pdbx_seq_one_letter_code
_entity_poly.pdbx_strand_id
1 'polypeptide(L)' 'GTMRSNLDPFGIYSDPEIWNALEQVQLKTLVADIMSNGLHSLVSESGSNLSVGQKQL' A
#
# COMPACT_ATOMS: atom_id res chain seq x y z
N GLY A 1 4.22 6.80 7.57
CA GLY A 1 4.79 5.44 7.61
C GLY A 1 5.14 4.96 6.21
N THR A 2 5.80 3.80 6.05
CA THR A 2 5.90 3.16 4.72
C THR A 2 4.65 2.32 4.45
N MET A 3 4.47 1.91 3.20
CA MET A 3 3.36 1.00 2.88
C MET A 3 3.56 -0.36 3.56
N ARG A 4 4.81 -0.83 3.65
CA ARG A 4 5.17 -2.01 4.43
C ARG A 4 4.77 -1.88 5.90
N SER A 5 5.07 -0.77 6.57
CA SER A 5 4.67 -0.60 7.97
C SER A 5 3.15 -0.51 8.16
N ASN A 6 2.39 -0.19 7.12
CA ASN A 6 0.93 -0.22 7.15
C ASN A 6 0.39 -1.65 6.94
N LEU A 7 0.98 -2.43 6.05
CA LEU A 7 0.57 -3.80 5.74
C LEU A 7 1.05 -4.82 6.76
N ASP A 8 2.25 -4.60 7.31
CA ASP A 8 2.91 -5.46 8.28
C ASP A 8 3.71 -4.60 9.28
N PRO A 9 3.04 -4.04 10.30
CA PRO A 9 3.68 -3.20 11.32
C PRO A 9 4.66 -3.97 12.21
N PHE A 10 4.57 -5.30 12.23
CA PHE A 10 5.40 -6.17 13.08
C PHE A 10 6.55 -6.84 12.32
N GLY A 11 6.62 -6.68 11.00
CA GLY A 11 7.68 -7.27 10.17
C GLY A 11 7.66 -8.81 10.16
N ILE A 12 6.47 -9.41 10.29
CA ILE A 12 6.28 -10.87 10.37
C ILE A 12 6.36 -11.49 8.97
N TYR A 13 5.96 -10.76 7.94
CA TYR A 13 5.83 -11.26 6.57
C TYR A 13 6.96 -10.79 5.66
N SER A 14 7.38 -11.68 4.78
CA SER A 14 8.37 -11.38 3.75
C SER A 14 7.75 -10.59 2.59
N ASP A 15 8.57 -9.82 1.86
CA ASP A 15 8.12 -9.02 0.72
C ASP A 15 7.34 -9.84 -0.32
N PRO A 16 7.77 -11.07 -0.69
CA PRO A 16 7.00 -11.90 -1.62
C PRO A 16 5.60 -12.25 -1.11
N GLU A 17 5.44 -12.52 0.19
CA GLU A 17 4.14 -12.83 0.79
C GLU A 17 3.21 -11.61 0.74
N ILE A 18 3.75 -10.43 1.05
CA ILE A 18 3.00 -9.17 0.97
C ILE A 18 2.61 -8.88 -0.48
N TRP A 19 3.50 -9.09 -1.45
CA TRP A 19 3.21 -8.91 -2.87
C TRP A 19 2.15 -9.89 -3.39
N ASN A 20 2.17 -11.13 -2.92
CA ASN A 20 1.14 -12.12 -3.24
C ASN A 20 -0.24 -11.71 -2.68
N ALA A 21 -0.28 -11.20 -1.45
CA ALA A 21 -1.51 -10.67 -0.86
C ALA A 21 -2.03 -9.47 -1.67
N LEU A 22 -1.14 -8.54 -2.07
CA LEU A 22 -1.50 -7.39 -2.93
C LEU A 22 -1.99 -7.81 -4.32
N GLU A 23 -1.50 -8.92 -4.86
CA GLU A 23 -1.96 -9.50 -6.14
C GLU A 23 -3.39 -10.03 -6.03
N GLN A 24 -3.69 -10.75 -4.94
CA GLN A 24 -5.03 -11.32 -4.69
C GLN A 24 -6.11 -10.26 -4.58
N VAL A 25 -5.77 -9.07 -4.06
CA VAL A 25 -6.69 -7.92 -3.96
C VAL A 25 -6.58 -6.96 -5.14
N GLN A 26 -5.84 -7.33 -6.21
CA GLN A 26 -5.62 -6.53 -7.41
C GLN A 26 -4.98 -5.14 -7.15
N LEU A 27 -4.29 -4.96 -6.03
CA LEU A 27 -3.59 -3.73 -5.67
C LEU A 27 -2.11 -3.75 -6.08
N LYS A 28 -1.55 -4.91 -6.44
CA LYS A 28 -0.15 -5.05 -6.85
C LYS A 28 0.22 -4.11 -7.99
N THR A 29 -0.60 -4.02 -9.04
CA THR A 29 -0.34 -3.14 -10.19
C THR A 29 -0.43 -1.67 -9.80
N LEU A 30 -1.43 -1.31 -9.00
CA LEU A 30 -1.61 0.05 -8.49
C LEU A 30 -0.38 0.49 -7.66
N VAL A 31 0.09 -0.38 -6.78
CA VAL A 31 1.28 -0.15 -5.98
C VAL A 31 2.51 -0.03 -6.88
N ALA A 32 2.68 -0.94 -7.85
CA ALA A 32 3.83 -0.91 -8.75
C ALA A 32 3.87 0.36 -9.62
N ASP A 33 2.71 0.86 -10.05
CA ASP A 33 2.62 2.04 -10.93
C ASP A 33 2.68 3.36 -10.16
N ILE A 34 2.02 3.46 -8.99
CA ILE A 34 1.93 4.71 -8.22
C ILE A 34 3.16 4.92 -7.33
N MET A 35 3.79 3.83 -6.87
CA MET A 35 4.86 3.91 -5.88
C MET A 35 6.20 3.57 -6.49
N SER A 36 7.03 4.60 -6.71
CA SER A 36 8.38 4.48 -7.26
C SER A 36 9.31 3.56 -6.45
N ASN A 37 8.99 3.29 -5.18
CA ASN A 37 9.76 2.41 -4.29
C ASN A 37 8.92 1.23 -3.72
N GLY A 38 7.78 0.90 -4.36
CA GLY A 38 6.92 -0.23 -3.99
C GLY A 38 6.51 -0.25 -2.52
N LEU A 39 6.73 -1.39 -1.82
CA LEU A 39 6.43 -1.56 -0.38
C LEU A 39 7.14 -0.56 0.52
N HIS A 40 8.30 -0.05 0.10
CA HIS A 40 9.10 0.91 0.86
C HIS A 40 8.78 2.37 0.50
N SER A 41 7.80 2.61 -0.37
CA SER A 41 7.33 3.97 -0.60
C SER A 41 6.72 4.57 0.66
N LEU A 42 7.00 5.86 0.84
CA LEU A 42 6.42 6.66 1.90
C LEU A 42 4.93 6.85 1.61
N VAL A 43 4.09 6.35 2.53
CA VAL A 43 2.66 6.63 2.51
C VAL A 43 2.48 7.89 3.34
N SER A 44 2.10 8.98 2.67
CA SER A 44 1.66 10.19 3.36
C SER A 44 0.38 9.88 4.13
N GLU A 45 0.35 10.22 5.42
CA GLU A 45 -0.80 10.00 6.32
C GLU A 45 -2.05 10.80 5.91
N SER A 46 -1.89 11.79 5.02
CA SER A 46 -3.02 12.35 4.29
C SER A 46 -3.39 11.37 3.18
N GLY A 47 -4.47 10.60 3.37
CA GLY A 47 -5.03 9.60 2.44
C GLY A 47 -5.46 10.13 1.07
N SER A 48 -4.57 10.86 0.38
CA SER A 48 -4.84 11.61 -0.84
C SER A 48 -4.62 10.80 -2.12
N ASN A 49 -4.04 9.59 -2.06
CA ASN A 49 -3.74 8.79 -3.26
C ASN A 49 -4.60 7.54 -3.47
N LEU A 50 -5.56 7.27 -2.59
CA LEU A 50 -6.47 6.13 -2.73
C LEU A 50 -7.87 6.52 -2.22
N SER A 51 -8.61 7.22 -3.08
CA SER A 51 -10.06 7.40 -3.03
C SER A 51 -10.68 7.53 -1.63
N VAL A 52 -10.58 8.72 -1.03
CA VAL A 52 -11.71 9.23 -0.24
C VAL A 52 -12.80 9.62 -1.23
N GLY A 53 -13.50 8.61 -1.77
CA GLY A 53 -14.82 8.83 -2.34
C GLY A 53 -15.62 9.64 -1.33
N GLN A 54 -15.91 10.89 -1.71
CA GLN A 54 -16.79 11.87 -1.07
C GLN A 54 -17.47 11.38 0.21
N LYS A 55 -16.82 11.59 1.35
CA LYS A 55 -17.57 11.74 2.61
C LYS A 55 -18.08 13.18 2.65
N GLN A 56 -19.40 13.30 2.50
CA GLN A 56 -20.27 14.46 2.77
C GLN A 56 -20.08 15.71 1.90
N LEU A 57 -21.01 15.91 0.96
CA LEU A 57 -22.22 16.73 1.14
C LEU A 57 -23.24 16.40 0.04
#